data_AF-W0ESR2-F1
#
_entry.id   AF-W0ESR2-F1
#
_cell.length_a   1.000
_cell.length_b   1.000
_cell.length_c   1.000
_cell.angle_alpha   90.00
_cell.angle_beta   90.00
_cell.angle_gamma   90.00
#
_symmetry.space_group_name_H-M   'P 1'
#
loop_
_entity.id
_entity.type
_entity.pdbx_description
1 polymer ?
#
loop_
_entity_poly.entity_id
_entity_poly.type
_entity_poly.pdbx_seq_one_letter_code
_entity_poly.pdbx_strand_id
1 'polypeptide(L)'
;MKKLNSICITSALCLFLCAGSISAQSLSISHTTAGALESEIVAALDGADPATITQLTISGETLDDTDASYLRKTFATTLESLDLTGVTFADNRLTNKLCQNMKGLKTVSVPTTLTIIGQYAFANCSKLETIAWGTVENIDDYAFQNCSKLQLESLPESLTRVGQSGFSKCTSITIAQLPEQLTGIGTRAFEFCTGVTIQQLPEGTTEIKERAFDRTGITNLTFPESVSNIGNLAFYAEGNPERTFVYRGENAPKLGDRSFGTATAISNTTVKVLKKYADNHSVWTTAGMNLGYLTHNVTLSIQGDGLVELTGDGLVSPDTPIKNGVTIEVYEGESITLSTDKEATVSLNGEPVSPDQESENQYTIAVGTDDIALEITFSISTGIEVSSTPSVTWSINGNILYLSGELSTSAQLFNIMGSLVLSTTEPAIDLSTLPAGIYIVKINSQTFKIVRP
;
A
#
# COMPACT_ATOMS: atom_id res chain seq x y z
N MET A 1 78.66 -4.51 2.41
CA MET A 1 79.35 -5.79 2.73
C MET A 1 78.27 -6.87 2.84
N LYS A 2 77.96 -7.55 1.73
CA LYS A 2 78.30 -8.96 1.45
C LYS A 2 77.73 -9.97 2.49
N LYS A 3 76.79 -10.79 2.00
CA LYS A 3 76.35 -12.13 2.46
C LYS A 3 75.68 -12.23 3.84
N LEU A 4 74.37 -12.43 3.83
CA LEU A 4 73.77 -13.64 4.40
C LEU A 4 72.58 -14.06 3.52
N ASN A 5 72.79 -15.15 2.78
CA ASN A 5 71.76 -15.92 2.10
C ASN A 5 71.11 -16.87 3.12
N SER A 6 69.81 -17.15 2.91
CA SER A 6 69.13 -18.41 3.22
C SER A 6 68.86 -18.77 4.69
N ILE A 7 67.71 -18.32 5.21
CA ILE A 7 66.79 -19.17 6.00
C ILE A 7 65.34 -18.84 5.56
N CYS A 8 64.63 -19.89 5.16
CA CYS A 8 63.19 -19.95 4.87
C CYS A 8 62.38 -19.78 6.17
N ILE A 9 61.26 -19.05 6.15
CA ILE A 9 59.97 -19.38 6.80
C ILE A 9 58.93 -18.34 6.33
N THR A 10 57.95 -18.84 5.60
CA THR A 10 56.61 -18.29 5.40
C THR A 10 55.83 -18.30 6.72
N SER A 11 55.50 -17.13 7.30
CA SER A 11 54.32 -16.89 8.17
C SER A 11 54.48 -15.62 9.01
N ALA A 12 53.43 -14.80 9.03
CA ALA A 12 52.97 -13.92 10.10
C ALA A 12 53.99 -13.44 11.15
N LEU A 13 54.54 -12.23 10.94
CA LEU A 13 54.86 -11.29 12.03
C LEU A 13 55.26 -9.92 11.44
N CYS A 14 54.30 -9.00 11.31
CA CYS A 14 54.61 -7.57 11.20
C CYS A 14 54.05 -6.85 12.43
N LEU A 15 54.89 -6.89 13.47
CA LEU A 15 55.04 -5.97 14.61
C LEU A 15 53.91 -4.97 14.90
N PHE A 16 53.27 -5.19 16.04
CA PHE A 16 52.88 -4.11 16.95
C PHE A 16 54.12 -3.28 17.35
N LEU A 17 54.07 -1.96 17.13
CA LEU A 17 54.61 -0.90 18.01
C LEU A 17 54.56 0.46 17.29
N CYS A 18 53.44 1.17 17.40
CA CYS A 18 53.43 2.63 17.54
C CYS A 18 52.10 3.07 18.15
N ALA A 19 52.19 3.73 19.30
CA ALA A 19 51.09 4.48 19.88
C ALA A 19 50.76 5.67 18.98
N GLY A 20 49.50 5.78 18.54
CA GLY A 20 48.97 6.92 17.81
C GLY A 20 48.17 6.48 16.58
N SER A 21 46.85 6.71 16.62
CA SER A 21 45.80 6.35 15.63
C SER A 21 45.24 4.95 15.82
N ILE A 22 43.94 4.85 16.13
CA ILE A 22 43.19 3.60 16.23
C ILE A 22 43.17 2.96 14.83
N SER A 23 44.09 2.06 14.54
CA SER A 23 44.01 1.24 13.33
C SER A 23 42.98 0.13 13.58
N ALA A 24 41.97 0.07 12.74
CA ALA A 24 41.09 -1.09 12.62
C ALA A 24 41.93 -2.38 12.56
N GLN A 25 41.83 -3.27 13.55
CA GLN A 25 42.51 -4.56 13.47
C GLN A 25 41.81 -5.40 12.40
N SER A 26 42.57 -5.80 11.39
CA SER A 26 42.11 -6.59 10.24
C SER A 26 42.65 -8.01 10.35
N LEU A 27 41.82 -9.00 10.07
CA LEU A 27 42.19 -10.42 10.11
C LEU A 27 41.68 -11.12 8.84
N SER A 28 42.50 -12.02 8.29
CA SER A 28 42.11 -12.89 7.18
C SER A 28 42.23 -14.35 7.58
N ILE A 29 41.18 -15.13 7.32
CA ILE A 29 41.10 -16.56 7.67
C ILE A 29 40.81 -17.40 6.42
N SER A 30 41.51 -18.52 6.31
CA SER A 30 41.17 -19.60 5.40
C SER A 30 40.38 -20.64 6.18
N HIS A 31 39.07 -20.58 6.05
CA HIS A 31 38.12 -21.48 6.68
C HIS A 31 38.10 -22.82 5.95
N THR A 32 38.39 -23.89 6.67
CA THR A 32 38.64 -25.22 6.10
C THR A 32 37.63 -26.27 6.49
N THR A 33 36.84 -26.02 7.54
CA THR A 33 35.90 -26.99 8.08
C THR A 33 34.72 -26.27 8.70
N ALA A 34 33.51 -26.57 8.22
CA ALA A 34 32.27 -26.06 8.79
C ALA A 34 32.23 -26.24 10.32
N GLY A 35 31.90 -25.17 11.04
CA GLY A 35 31.84 -25.11 12.50
C GLY A 35 33.18 -24.89 13.20
N ALA A 36 34.30 -24.80 12.46
CA ALA A 36 35.63 -24.63 13.03
C ALA A 36 36.10 -23.17 13.15
N LEU A 37 35.31 -22.18 12.68
CA LEU A 37 35.74 -20.78 12.55
C LEU A 37 36.26 -20.20 13.86
N GLU A 38 35.65 -20.55 14.99
CA GLU A 38 36.12 -20.15 16.32
C GLU A 38 37.56 -20.59 16.57
N SER A 39 37.87 -21.87 16.33
CA SER A 39 39.20 -22.41 16.60
C SER A 39 40.25 -21.88 15.63
N GLU A 40 39.88 -21.64 14.36
CA GLU A 40 40.75 -21.03 13.35
C GLU A 40 41.09 -19.57 13.69
N ILE A 41 40.11 -18.77 14.12
CA ILE A 41 40.34 -17.37 14.54
C ILE A 41 41.20 -17.32 15.81
N VAL A 42 40.89 -18.14 16.82
CA VAL A 42 41.65 -18.17 18.07
C VAL A 42 43.11 -18.58 17.81
N ALA A 43 43.35 -19.56 16.94
CA ALA A 43 44.69 -19.96 16.55
C ALA A 43 45.45 -18.84 15.82
N ALA A 44 44.77 -18.06 14.99
CA ALA A 44 45.38 -16.95 14.25
C ALA A 44 45.76 -15.74 15.11
N LEU A 45 45.10 -15.57 16.27
CA LEU A 45 45.26 -14.38 17.13
C LEU A 45 46.33 -14.53 18.22
N ASP A 46 46.91 -15.72 18.41
CA ASP A 46 47.96 -16.00 19.42
C ASP A 46 47.66 -15.39 20.82
N GLY A 47 46.41 -15.58 21.28
CA GLY A 47 45.95 -15.10 22.59
C GLY A 47 45.39 -13.67 22.64
N ALA A 48 45.39 -12.92 21.52
CA ALA A 48 44.67 -11.66 21.44
C ALA A 48 43.14 -11.88 21.45
N ASP A 49 42.40 -10.94 22.05
CA ASP A 49 40.94 -11.01 22.11
C ASP A 49 40.33 -10.82 20.71
N PRO A 50 39.58 -11.80 20.18
CA PRO A 50 38.94 -11.68 18.87
C PRO A 50 38.02 -10.47 18.74
N ALA A 51 37.38 -10.01 19.82
CA ALA A 51 36.49 -8.86 19.78
C ALA A 51 37.20 -7.56 19.36
N THR A 52 38.53 -7.51 19.37
CA THR A 52 39.31 -6.36 18.88
C THR A 52 39.36 -6.23 17.35
N ILE A 53 39.00 -7.30 16.63
CA ILE A 53 38.93 -7.29 15.16
C ILE A 53 37.72 -6.48 14.70
N THR A 54 37.98 -5.60 13.74
CA THR A 54 36.99 -4.68 13.15
C THR A 54 36.79 -4.93 11.66
N GLN A 55 37.70 -5.67 11.02
CA GLN A 55 37.65 -6.06 9.61
C GLN A 55 38.03 -7.53 9.50
N LEU A 56 37.15 -8.37 8.95
CA LEU A 56 37.37 -9.81 8.84
C LEU A 56 37.17 -10.25 7.40
N THR A 57 38.18 -10.90 6.82
CA THR A 57 38.09 -11.58 5.52
C THR A 57 38.09 -13.07 5.75
N ILE A 58 37.09 -13.77 5.20
CA ILE A 58 36.99 -15.23 5.25
C ILE A 58 37.04 -15.77 3.82
N SER A 59 37.79 -16.84 3.63
CA SER A 59 37.88 -17.59 2.38
C SER A 59 37.79 -19.08 2.65
N GLY A 60 37.47 -19.89 1.65
CA GLY A 60 37.45 -21.36 1.77
C GLY A 60 36.05 -21.94 1.77
N GLU A 61 35.79 -22.88 2.69
CA GLU A 61 34.55 -23.67 2.71
C GLU A 61 33.35 -22.93 3.32
N THR A 62 32.17 -23.52 3.22
CA THR A 62 30.90 -22.96 3.72
C THR A 62 30.93 -22.71 5.22
N LEU A 63 30.32 -21.60 5.66
CA LEU A 63 30.10 -21.30 7.08
C LEU A 63 28.79 -21.96 7.52
N ASP A 64 28.78 -22.72 8.62
CA ASP A 64 27.54 -23.32 9.14
C ASP A 64 26.87 -22.48 10.24
N ASP A 65 25.83 -23.03 10.86
CA ASP A 65 25.11 -22.37 11.95
C ASP A 65 25.99 -22.17 13.20
N THR A 66 27.00 -23.03 13.41
CA THR A 66 27.97 -22.92 14.51
C THR A 66 28.90 -21.74 14.26
N ASP A 67 29.45 -21.60 13.05
CA ASP A 67 30.28 -20.46 12.65
C ASP A 67 29.49 -19.15 12.73
N ALA A 68 28.25 -19.15 12.24
CA ALA A 68 27.34 -18.00 12.34
C ALA A 68 27.07 -17.62 13.81
N SER A 69 26.90 -18.61 14.69
CA SER A 69 26.70 -18.37 16.13
C SER A 69 27.93 -17.72 16.76
N TYR A 70 29.12 -18.20 16.42
CA TYR A 70 30.37 -17.59 16.85
C TYR A 70 30.48 -16.14 16.36
N LEU A 71 30.21 -15.90 15.07
CA LEU A 71 30.26 -14.56 14.50
C LEU A 71 29.38 -13.57 15.28
N ARG A 72 28.11 -13.94 15.50
CA ARG A 72 27.15 -13.09 16.22
C ARG A 72 27.51 -12.90 17.69
N LYS A 73 28.08 -13.89 18.36
CA LYS A 73 28.42 -13.81 19.80
C LYS A 73 29.66 -12.96 20.03
N THR A 74 30.67 -13.13 19.19
CA THR A 74 32.00 -12.54 19.38
C THR A 74 32.08 -11.14 18.80
N PHE A 75 31.46 -10.92 17.63
CA PHE A 75 31.68 -9.71 16.83
C PHE A 75 30.46 -8.78 16.75
N ALA A 76 29.42 -9.02 17.55
CA ALA A 76 28.12 -8.34 17.46
C ALA A 76 28.23 -6.82 17.31
N THR A 77 29.13 -6.18 18.06
CA THR A 77 29.25 -4.72 18.15
C THR A 77 30.55 -4.18 17.60
N THR A 78 31.53 -5.03 17.31
CA THR A 78 32.92 -4.64 17.03
C THR A 78 33.29 -4.76 15.56
N LEU A 79 32.80 -5.78 14.87
CA LEU A 79 33.12 -5.98 13.46
C LEU A 79 32.38 -4.96 12.61
N GLU A 80 33.13 -4.13 11.90
CA GLU A 80 32.62 -3.10 11.00
C GLU A 80 32.53 -3.58 9.55
N SER A 81 33.37 -4.55 9.16
CA SER A 81 33.38 -5.10 7.80
C SER A 81 33.60 -6.60 7.78
N LEU A 82 32.86 -7.28 6.92
CA LEU A 82 32.99 -8.70 6.65
C LEU A 82 33.11 -8.95 5.14
N ASP A 83 34.24 -9.49 4.72
CA ASP A 83 34.49 -9.90 3.34
C ASP A 83 34.42 -11.43 3.24
N LEU A 84 33.41 -11.92 2.51
CA LEU A 84 33.16 -13.34 2.27
C LEU A 84 33.42 -13.72 0.81
N THR A 85 34.00 -12.83 -0.01
CA THR A 85 34.12 -13.05 -1.46
C THR A 85 34.88 -14.32 -1.84
N GLY A 86 35.77 -14.79 -0.96
CA GLY A 86 36.53 -16.05 -1.13
C GLY A 86 35.85 -17.30 -0.58
N VAL A 87 34.62 -17.23 -0.07
CA VAL A 87 33.89 -18.37 0.51
C VAL A 87 33.06 -19.10 -0.54
N THR A 88 33.11 -20.43 -0.54
CA THR A 88 32.23 -21.28 -1.35
C THR A 88 31.09 -21.81 -0.48
N PHE A 89 29.92 -21.19 -0.58
CA PHE A 89 28.74 -21.63 0.17
C PHE A 89 28.09 -22.87 -0.47
N ALA A 90 27.65 -23.81 0.37
CA ALA A 90 26.83 -24.92 -0.07
C ALA A 90 25.52 -24.42 -0.70
N ASP A 91 25.09 -25.06 -1.79
CA ASP A 91 23.88 -24.71 -2.55
C ASP A 91 23.80 -23.23 -3.00
N ASN A 92 24.96 -22.55 -3.12
CA ASN A 92 25.06 -21.12 -3.41
C ASN A 92 24.22 -20.24 -2.47
N ARG A 93 24.04 -20.69 -1.22
CA ARG A 93 23.15 -20.08 -0.23
C ARG A 93 23.93 -19.54 0.95
N LEU A 94 23.71 -18.26 1.26
CA LEU A 94 24.25 -17.65 2.46
C LEU A 94 23.54 -18.23 3.67
N THR A 95 24.31 -18.67 4.66
CA THR A 95 23.82 -19.31 5.87
C THR A 95 22.78 -18.46 6.59
N ASN A 96 21.72 -19.10 7.09
CA ASN A 96 20.66 -18.41 7.81
C ASN A 96 21.25 -17.72 9.05
N LYS A 97 20.76 -16.51 9.35
CA LYS A 97 21.19 -15.71 10.52
C LYS A 97 22.70 -15.42 10.58
N LEU A 98 23.48 -15.57 9.49
CA LEU A 98 24.95 -15.46 9.51
C LEU A 98 25.46 -14.27 10.34
N CYS A 99 24.89 -13.10 10.09
CA CYS A 99 25.24 -11.83 10.72
C CYS A 99 24.06 -11.20 11.49
N GLN A 100 23.04 -11.97 11.86
CA GLN A 100 21.87 -11.42 12.56
C GLN A 100 22.28 -10.64 13.83
N ASN A 101 21.67 -9.46 14.04
CA ASN A 101 21.92 -8.56 15.17
C ASN A 101 23.37 -8.03 15.27
N MET A 102 24.18 -8.09 14.22
CA MET A 102 25.51 -7.46 14.23
C MET A 102 25.37 -5.93 14.10
N LYS A 103 25.29 -5.25 15.25
CA LYS A 103 25.13 -3.79 15.41
C LYS A 103 26.40 -2.98 15.11
N GLY A 104 27.55 -3.63 14.98
CA GLY A 104 28.81 -3.02 14.55
C GLY A 104 28.96 -2.96 13.02
N LEU A 105 28.32 -3.89 12.31
CA LEU A 105 28.59 -4.17 10.90
C LEU A 105 28.10 -3.04 9.98
N LYS A 106 29.00 -2.51 9.16
CA LYS A 106 28.76 -1.42 8.20
C LYS A 106 28.86 -1.90 6.75
N THR A 107 29.76 -2.82 6.44
CA THR A 107 30.00 -3.28 5.07
C THR A 107 30.08 -4.80 4.99
N VAL A 108 29.47 -5.38 3.95
CA VAL A 108 29.58 -6.82 3.65
C VAL A 108 29.86 -7.03 2.18
N SER A 109 30.79 -7.92 1.85
CA SER A 109 30.99 -8.40 0.48
C SER A 109 30.68 -9.89 0.43
N VAL A 110 29.84 -10.33 -0.51
CA VAL A 110 29.48 -11.75 -0.69
C VAL A 110 30.08 -12.32 -1.98
N PRO A 111 30.26 -13.66 -2.08
CA PRO A 111 30.70 -14.29 -3.32
C PRO A 111 29.77 -13.98 -4.50
N THR A 112 30.35 -13.87 -5.70
CA THR A 112 29.58 -13.67 -6.94
C THR A 112 28.75 -14.89 -7.33
N THR A 113 29.13 -16.08 -6.86
CA THR A 113 28.41 -17.35 -7.09
C THR A 113 27.14 -17.49 -6.27
N LEU A 114 26.91 -16.61 -5.30
CA LEU A 114 25.79 -16.69 -4.38
C LEU A 114 24.48 -16.35 -5.10
N THR A 115 23.52 -17.27 -5.08
CA THR A 115 22.19 -17.06 -5.65
C THR A 115 21.13 -16.80 -4.58
N ILE A 116 21.37 -17.18 -3.32
CA ILE A 116 20.38 -17.03 -2.24
C ILE A 116 20.97 -16.35 -1.01
N ILE A 117 20.32 -15.30 -0.53
CA ILE A 117 20.57 -14.73 0.80
C ILE A 117 19.62 -15.40 1.80
N GLY A 118 20.19 -16.10 2.79
CA GLY A 118 19.43 -16.89 3.76
C GLY A 118 18.51 -16.09 4.69
N GLN A 119 17.62 -16.82 5.33
CA GLN A 119 16.63 -16.27 6.26
C GLN A 119 17.34 -15.54 7.40
N TYR A 120 16.89 -14.33 7.70
CA TYR A 120 17.48 -13.46 8.73
C TYR A 120 19.00 -13.18 8.58
N ALA A 121 19.65 -13.45 7.44
CA ALA A 121 21.11 -13.42 7.31
C ALA A 121 21.75 -12.15 7.85
N PHE A 122 21.13 -10.99 7.64
CA PHE A 122 21.57 -9.68 8.13
C PHE A 122 20.50 -8.95 8.95
N ALA A 123 19.46 -9.65 9.43
CA ALA A 123 18.37 -9.02 10.17
C ALA A 123 18.92 -8.24 11.38
N ASN A 124 18.42 -7.02 11.57
CA ASN A 124 18.80 -6.07 12.61
C ASN A 124 20.26 -5.58 12.54
N CYS A 125 20.97 -5.68 11.41
CA CYS A 125 22.25 -4.98 11.21
C CYS A 125 22.01 -3.48 10.98
N SER A 126 21.62 -2.75 12.03
CA SER A 126 21.14 -1.36 11.91
C SER A 126 22.20 -0.32 11.52
N LYS A 127 23.48 -0.73 11.43
CA LYS A 127 24.58 0.09 10.90
C LYS A 127 25.05 -0.36 9.52
N LEU A 128 24.49 -1.43 8.96
CA LEU A 128 24.88 -1.92 7.63
C LEU A 128 24.52 -0.84 6.62
N GLU A 129 25.53 -0.31 5.94
CA GLU A 129 25.43 0.78 4.96
C GLU A 129 25.45 0.22 3.55
N THR A 130 26.37 -0.71 3.26
CA THR A 130 26.53 -1.25 1.91
C THR A 130 26.71 -2.76 1.92
N ILE A 131 26.27 -3.36 0.82
CA ILE A 131 26.52 -4.76 0.51
C ILE A 131 26.85 -4.84 -0.98
N ALA A 132 27.98 -5.46 -1.29
CA ALA A 132 28.36 -5.77 -2.67
C ALA A 132 27.71 -7.11 -3.05
N TRP A 133 26.63 -7.05 -3.84
CA TRP A 133 25.89 -8.23 -4.27
C TRP A 133 26.58 -8.98 -5.42
N GLY A 134 26.40 -10.30 -5.45
CA GLY A 134 26.64 -11.14 -6.61
C GLY A 134 25.40 -11.27 -7.52
N THR A 135 25.27 -12.41 -8.21
CA THR A 135 24.10 -12.75 -9.03
C THR A 135 22.95 -13.31 -8.17
N VAL A 136 22.56 -12.58 -7.12
CA VAL A 136 21.53 -13.03 -6.18
C VAL A 136 20.18 -13.12 -6.89
N GLU A 137 19.53 -14.27 -6.80
CA GLU A 137 18.21 -14.57 -7.36
C GLU A 137 17.12 -14.51 -6.29
N ASN A 138 17.45 -14.87 -5.04
CA ASN A 138 16.49 -14.97 -3.96
C ASN A 138 16.98 -14.29 -2.68
N ILE A 139 16.13 -13.44 -2.11
CA ILE A 139 16.30 -12.90 -0.76
C ILE A 139 15.23 -13.54 0.11
N ASP A 140 15.64 -14.34 1.08
CA ASP A 140 14.68 -15.03 1.95
C ASP A 140 14.11 -14.16 3.06
N ASP A 141 13.14 -14.73 3.78
CA ASP A 141 12.37 -14.00 4.78
C ASP A 141 13.29 -13.32 5.80
N TYR A 142 12.98 -12.06 6.07
CA TYR A 142 13.65 -11.20 7.04
C TYR A 142 15.15 -10.96 6.77
N ALA A 143 15.70 -11.36 5.62
CA ALA A 143 17.14 -11.32 5.35
C ALA A 143 17.81 -9.99 5.72
N PHE A 144 17.18 -8.85 5.41
CA PHE A 144 17.67 -7.49 5.72
C PHE A 144 16.73 -6.71 6.63
N GLN A 145 15.78 -7.37 7.32
CA GLN A 145 14.84 -6.66 8.19
C GLN A 145 15.58 -5.72 9.15
N ASN A 146 15.14 -4.45 9.23
CA ASN A 146 15.65 -3.44 10.15
C ASN A 146 17.14 -3.09 9.94
N CYS A 147 17.65 -3.22 8.71
CA CYS A 147 18.92 -2.61 8.27
C CYS A 147 18.67 -1.14 7.88
N SER A 148 18.34 -0.30 8.85
CA SER A 148 17.85 1.07 8.60
C SER A 148 18.84 2.00 7.91
N LYS A 149 20.14 1.69 7.94
CA LYS A 149 21.22 2.42 7.26
C LYS A 149 21.58 1.86 5.88
N LEU A 150 20.97 0.75 5.46
CA LEU A 150 21.31 0.10 4.20
C LEU A 150 20.95 1.01 3.04
N GLN A 151 21.95 1.37 2.25
CA GLN A 151 21.85 2.20 1.06
C GLN A 151 21.91 1.28 -0.16
N LEU A 152 20.81 1.26 -0.91
CA LEU A 152 20.69 0.55 -2.18
C LEU A 152 19.99 1.46 -3.17
N GLU A 153 20.63 1.69 -4.31
CA GLU A 153 20.03 2.43 -5.43
C GLU A 153 19.31 1.49 -6.41
N SER A 154 19.68 0.21 -6.42
CA SER A 154 19.09 -0.84 -7.25
C SER A 154 19.16 -2.20 -6.57
N LEU A 155 18.35 -3.13 -7.05
CA LEU A 155 18.38 -4.55 -6.69
C LEU A 155 19.13 -5.33 -7.79
N PRO A 156 19.68 -6.54 -7.49
CA PRO A 156 20.31 -7.38 -8.49
C PRO A 156 19.38 -7.69 -9.67
N GLU A 157 19.88 -7.61 -10.91
CA GLU A 157 19.07 -7.85 -12.12
C GLU A 157 18.49 -9.27 -12.19
N SER A 158 19.21 -10.25 -11.61
CA SER A 158 18.80 -11.65 -11.52
C SER A 158 17.74 -11.93 -10.45
N LEU A 159 17.38 -10.95 -9.63
CA LEU A 159 16.51 -11.16 -8.48
C LEU A 159 15.08 -11.53 -8.92
N THR A 160 14.63 -12.71 -8.53
CA THR A 160 13.29 -13.24 -8.83
C THR A 160 12.33 -13.17 -7.65
N ARG A 161 12.86 -13.15 -6.41
CA ARG A 161 12.05 -13.18 -5.19
C ARG A 161 12.65 -12.38 -4.03
N VAL A 162 11.79 -11.62 -3.35
CA VAL A 162 12.00 -11.07 -2.01
C VAL A 162 10.98 -11.69 -1.05
N GLY A 163 11.49 -12.34 -0.01
CA GLY A 163 10.71 -13.02 1.02
C GLY A 163 9.96 -12.08 1.96
N GLN A 164 9.24 -12.68 2.90
CA GLN A 164 8.48 -11.95 3.91
C GLN A 164 9.41 -11.01 4.69
N SER A 165 9.08 -9.72 4.75
CA SER A 165 9.87 -8.69 5.45
C SER A 165 11.34 -8.61 5.01
N GLY A 166 11.67 -9.05 3.79
CA GLY A 166 13.05 -9.13 3.29
C GLY A 166 13.85 -7.85 3.48
N PHE A 167 13.24 -6.69 3.19
CA PHE A 167 13.80 -5.35 3.41
C PHE A 167 12.98 -4.48 4.38
N SER A 168 12.03 -5.04 5.13
CA SER A 168 11.18 -4.26 6.07
C SER A 168 12.05 -3.37 6.97
N LYS A 169 11.71 -2.08 7.05
CA LYS A 169 12.41 -1.03 7.83
C LYS A 169 13.84 -0.72 7.35
N CYS A 170 14.18 -1.01 6.10
CA CYS A 170 15.39 -0.48 5.46
C CYS A 170 15.15 0.96 4.97
N THR A 171 15.07 1.92 5.90
CA THR A 171 14.63 3.30 5.63
C THR A 171 15.57 4.11 4.73
N SER A 172 16.81 3.65 4.50
CA SER A 172 17.81 4.37 3.67
C SER A 172 17.94 3.84 2.24
N ILE A 173 17.15 2.84 1.83
CA ILE A 173 17.17 2.37 0.43
C ILE A 173 16.44 3.37 -0.47
N THR A 174 16.95 3.57 -1.68
CA THR A 174 16.46 4.52 -2.68
C THR A 174 16.24 3.80 -4.00
N ILE A 175 15.23 2.95 -4.05
CA ILE A 175 14.94 2.11 -5.22
C ILE A 175 13.88 2.80 -6.08
N ALA A 176 14.25 3.12 -7.32
CA ALA A 176 13.36 3.74 -8.31
C ALA A 176 12.79 2.74 -9.33
N GLN A 177 13.41 1.56 -9.48
CA GLN A 177 12.97 0.51 -10.42
C GLN A 177 13.17 -0.87 -9.79
N LEU A 178 12.27 -1.80 -10.09
CA LEU A 178 12.41 -3.21 -9.72
C LEU A 178 13.00 -4.01 -10.89
N PRO A 179 13.77 -5.09 -10.63
CA PRO A 179 14.26 -5.98 -11.68
C PRO A 179 13.12 -6.63 -12.46
N GLU A 180 13.27 -6.78 -13.78
CA GLU A 180 12.22 -7.35 -14.65
C GLU A 180 11.83 -8.80 -14.28
N GLN A 181 12.75 -9.56 -13.70
CA GLN A 181 12.53 -10.95 -13.31
C GLN A 181 11.87 -11.09 -11.92
N LEU A 182 11.71 -9.99 -11.18
CA LEU A 182 11.17 -10.01 -9.82
C LEU A 182 9.66 -10.26 -9.85
N THR A 183 9.26 -11.49 -9.61
CA THR A 183 7.85 -11.94 -9.62
C THR A 183 7.30 -12.19 -8.21
N GLY A 184 8.17 -12.55 -7.27
CA GLY A 184 7.78 -12.86 -5.88
C GLY A 184 8.07 -11.71 -4.93
N ILE A 185 7.04 -10.97 -4.51
CA ILE A 185 7.15 -9.91 -3.49
C ILE A 185 6.36 -10.33 -2.24
N GLY A 186 7.07 -10.71 -1.19
CA GLY A 186 6.50 -11.25 0.05
C GLY A 186 5.76 -10.22 0.93
N THR A 187 5.02 -10.73 1.90
CA THR A 187 4.34 -9.91 2.93
C THR A 187 5.34 -8.97 3.61
N ARG A 188 5.03 -7.66 3.66
CA ARG A 188 5.91 -6.62 4.24
C ARG A 188 7.30 -6.50 3.61
N ALA A 189 7.51 -7.00 2.39
CA ALA A 189 8.84 -7.05 1.76
C ALA A 189 9.60 -5.71 1.82
N PHE A 190 8.93 -4.59 1.54
CA PHE A 190 9.48 -3.24 1.55
C PHE A 190 8.75 -2.31 2.54
N GLU A 191 8.12 -2.87 3.58
CA GLU A 191 7.42 -2.10 4.62
C GLU A 191 8.36 -1.04 5.23
N PHE A 192 7.92 0.22 5.37
CA PHE A 192 8.71 1.37 5.85
C PHE A 192 9.96 1.73 5.02
N CYS A 193 10.09 1.24 3.78
CA CYS A 193 11.19 1.64 2.90
C CYS A 193 10.85 2.95 2.19
N THR A 194 11.02 4.07 2.89
CA THR A 194 10.54 5.40 2.45
C THR A 194 11.15 5.92 1.15
N GLY A 195 12.33 5.44 0.75
CA GLY A 195 12.95 5.80 -0.53
C GLY A 195 12.60 4.88 -1.71
N VAL A 196 11.74 3.88 -1.51
CA VAL A 196 11.17 3.09 -2.61
C VAL A 196 10.11 3.92 -3.31
N THR A 197 10.37 4.32 -4.55
CA THR A 197 9.59 5.31 -5.33
C THR A 197 9.24 4.81 -6.73
N ILE A 198 9.09 3.49 -6.88
CA ILE A 198 8.90 2.81 -8.16
C ILE A 198 7.67 3.34 -8.92
N GLN A 199 7.79 3.37 -10.25
CA GLN A 199 6.73 3.85 -11.14
C GLN A 199 5.98 2.72 -11.86
N GLN A 200 6.57 1.52 -11.91
CA GLN A 200 6.05 0.34 -12.59
C GLN A 200 6.37 -0.90 -11.75
N LEU A 201 5.54 -1.94 -11.83
CA LEU A 201 5.87 -3.28 -11.36
C LEU A 201 6.36 -4.14 -12.54
N PRO A 202 7.20 -5.17 -12.31
CA PRO A 202 7.60 -6.11 -13.35
C PRO A 202 6.40 -6.83 -13.98
N GLU A 203 6.41 -7.02 -15.30
CA GLU A 203 5.30 -7.60 -16.09
C GLU A 203 4.87 -9.01 -15.63
N GLY A 204 5.74 -9.76 -14.95
CA GLY A 204 5.42 -11.07 -14.38
C GLY A 204 4.74 -11.02 -13.00
N THR A 205 4.47 -9.84 -12.45
CA THR A 205 3.92 -9.69 -11.10
C THR A 205 2.45 -10.09 -11.08
N THR A 206 2.10 -11.22 -10.45
CA THR A 206 0.71 -11.69 -10.38
C THR A 206 0.01 -11.31 -9.09
N GLU A 207 0.77 -11.14 -8.00
CA GLU A 207 0.23 -10.91 -6.66
C GLU A 207 1.13 -9.95 -5.87
N ILE A 208 0.50 -9.02 -5.16
CA ILE A 208 1.16 -8.08 -4.24
C ILE A 208 0.67 -8.41 -2.84
N LYS A 209 1.57 -8.88 -1.97
CA LYS A 209 1.19 -9.40 -0.65
C LYS A 209 0.81 -8.28 0.34
N GLU A 210 0.20 -8.68 1.46
CA GLU A 210 -0.14 -7.79 2.57
C GLU A 210 1.05 -6.90 2.94
N ARG A 211 0.82 -5.58 3.01
CA ARG A 211 1.80 -4.56 3.40
C ARG A 211 3.11 -4.56 2.59
N ALA A 212 3.14 -5.18 1.40
CA ALA A 212 4.38 -5.32 0.62
C ALA A 212 5.14 -4.00 0.42
N PHE A 213 4.42 -2.90 0.22
CA PHE A 213 4.92 -1.53 0.03
C PHE A 213 4.29 -0.53 1.02
N ASP A 214 3.85 -1.00 2.20
CA ASP A 214 3.31 -0.15 3.26
C ASP A 214 4.37 0.88 3.70
N ARG A 215 4.00 2.17 3.73
CA ARG A 215 4.85 3.33 4.06
C ARG A 215 6.11 3.44 3.21
N THR A 216 5.98 3.16 1.92
CA THR A 216 6.98 3.50 0.90
C THR A 216 6.76 4.92 0.36
N GLY A 217 7.70 5.39 -0.46
CA GLY A 217 7.61 6.69 -1.16
C GLY A 217 6.85 6.63 -2.49
N ILE A 218 6.14 5.53 -2.78
CA ILE A 218 5.41 5.35 -4.03
C ILE A 218 4.27 6.35 -4.10
N THR A 219 4.34 7.23 -5.11
CA THR A 219 3.29 8.22 -5.40
C THR A 219 2.54 7.86 -6.66
N ASN A 220 3.23 7.55 -7.76
CA ASN A 220 2.63 7.17 -9.02
C ASN A 220 3.08 5.76 -9.39
N LEU A 221 2.14 4.86 -9.68
CA LEU A 221 2.44 3.47 -10.02
C LEU A 221 1.48 2.97 -11.09
N THR A 222 2.03 2.39 -12.17
CA THR A 222 1.24 1.60 -13.11
C THR A 222 1.43 0.11 -12.81
N PHE A 223 0.32 -0.60 -12.82
CA PHE A 223 0.25 -2.04 -12.63
C PHE A 223 0.22 -2.74 -14.00
N PRO A 224 0.99 -3.83 -14.18
CA PRO A 224 0.86 -4.68 -15.35
C PRO A 224 -0.45 -5.47 -15.31
N GLU A 225 -0.87 -5.95 -16.47
CA GLU A 225 -2.13 -6.68 -16.66
C GLU A 225 -2.16 -7.99 -15.86
N SER A 226 -1.00 -8.56 -15.57
CA SER A 226 -0.83 -9.80 -14.81
C SER A 226 -1.29 -9.71 -13.35
N VAL A 227 -1.36 -8.50 -12.78
CA VAL A 227 -1.71 -8.33 -11.36
C VAL A 227 -3.17 -8.72 -11.16
N SER A 228 -3.38 -9.77 -10.36
CA SER A 228 -4.70 -10.36 -10.09
C SER A 228 -5.13 -10.22 -8.63
N ASN A 229 -4.20 -9.89 -7.73
CA ASN A 229 -4.46 -9.74 -6.30
C ASN A 229 -3.52 -8.72 -5.65
N ILE A 230 -4.08 -7.82 -4.85
CA ILE A 230 -3.40 -6.81 -4.04
C ILE A 230 -3.86 -6.98 -2.60
N GLY A 231 -2.95 -7.35 -1.71
CA GLY A 231 -3.26 -7.68 -0.32
C GLY A 231 -3.49 -6.48 0.58
N ASN A 232 -3.99 -6.75 1.78
CA ASN A 232 -4.32 -5.73 2.79
C ASN A 232 -3.14 -4.75 3.00
N LEU A 233 -3.44 -3.45 3.02
CA LEU A 233 -2.48 -2.39 3.29
C LEU A 233 -1.25 -2.38 2.35
N ALA A 234 -1.30 -3.04 1.18
CA ALA A 234 -0.14 -3.22 0.29
C ALA A 234 0.60 -1.92 -0.04
N PHE A 235 -0.11 -0.82 -0.24
CA PHE A 235 0.39 0.53 -0.53
C PHE A 235 -0.16 1.56 0.48
N TYR A 236 -0.39 1.14 1.72
CA TYR A 236 -0.82 2.04 2.77
C TYR A 236 0.25 3.13 3.01
N ALA A 237 -0.18 4.38 3.19
CA ALA A 237 0.70 5.47 3.61
C ALA A 237 -0.07 6.36 4.60
N GLU A 238 0.66 6.95 5.55
CA GLU A 238 0.12 8.00 6.41
C GLU A 238 0.37 9.37 5.79
N GLY A 239 -0.56 10.29 5.98
CA GLY A 239 -0.53 11.61 5.35
C GLY A 239 -1.26 11.62 4.01
N ASN A 240 -1.33 12.80 3.40
CA ASN A 240 -2.14 13.05 2.21
C ASN A 240 -1.30 13.54 1.00
N PRO A 241 -0.26 12.81 0.55
CA PRO A 241 0.36 13.12 -0.72
C PRO A 241 -0.56 12.70 -1.86
N GLU A 242 -0.57 13.48 -2.96
CA GLU A 242 -1.23 13.08 -4.20
C GLU A 242 -0.59 11.81 -4.73
N ARG A 243 -1.41 10.83 -5.12
CA ARG A 243 -0.95 9.55 -5.64
C ARG A 243 -1.70 9.17 -6.90
N THR A 244 -1.13 8.38 -7.78
CA THR A 244 -1.84 7.91 -8.98
C THR A 244 -1.52 6.45 -9.20
N PHE A 245 -2.55 5.63 -9.29
CA PHE A 245 -2.45 4.20 -9.49
C PHE A 245 -3.14 3.84 -10.81
N VAL A 246 -2.40 3.35 -11.80
CA VAL A 246 -2.96 3.06 -13.14
C VAL A 246 -2.96 1.57 -13.36
N TYR A 247 -4.12 0.97 -13.61
CA TYR A 247 -4.21 -0.44 -13.97
C TYR A 247 -4.60 -0.57 -15.45
N ARG A 248 -3.90 -1.44 -16.20
CA ARG A 248 -4.07 -1.57 -17.65
C ARG A 248 -4.61 -2.93 -18.10
N GLY A 249 -4.91 -3.85 -17.18
CA GLY A 249 -5.41 -5.17 -17.55
C GLY A 249 -6.93 -5.23 -17.79
N GLU A 250 -7.36 -6.28 -18.47
CA GLU A 250 -8.77 -6.54 -18.78
C GLU A 250 -9.62 -6.81 -17.54
N ASN A 251 -9.05 -7.48 -16.52
CA ASN A 251 -9.75 -7.88 -15.30
C ASN A 251 -9.13 -7.18 -14.09
N ALA A 252 -9.91 -6.40 -13.34
CA ALA A 252 -9.39 -5.72 -12.16
C ALA A 252 -8.85 -6.71 -11.11
N PRO A 253 -7.75 -6.40 -10.41
CA PRO A 253 -7.22 -7.26 -9.35
C PRO A 253 -8.15 -7.29 -8.14
N LYS A 254 -8.19 -8.42 -7.45
CA LYS A 254 -8.80 -8.52 -6.11
C LYS A 254 -8.05 -7.60 -5.15
N LEU A 255 -8.78 -6.82 -4.35
CA LEU A 255 -8.20 -5.88 -3.39
C LEU A 255 -8.42 -6.34 -1.95
N GLY A 256 -7.39 -6.17 -1.13
CA GLY A 256 -7.45 -6.34 0.30
C GLY A 256 -7.78 -5.04 1.03
N ASP A 257 -8.08 -5.14 2.32
CA ASP A 257 -8.44 -4.03 3.18
C ASP A 257 -7.38 -2.92 3.17
N ARG A 258 -7.82 -1.69 2.87
CA ARG A 258 -7.00 -0.47 2.87
C ARG A 258 -5.74 -0.60 2.00
N SER A 259 -5.80 -1.38 0.92
CA SER A 259 -4.68 -1.61 -0.02
C SER A 259 -3.98 -0.33 -0.44
N PHE A 260 -4.70 0.79 -0.57
CA PHE A 260 -4.15 2.09 -0.98
C PHE A 260 -4.20 3.17 0.09
N GLY A 261 -4.48 2.86 1.37
CA GLY A 261 -4.54 3.85 2.45
C GLY A 261 -5.90 3.96 3.15
N THR A 262 -6.00 4.92 4.09
CA THR A 262 -7.28 5.42 4.59
C THR A 262 -7.85 6.49 3.68
N ALA A 263 -9.15 6.74 3.77
CA ALA A 263 -9.85 7.82 3.08
C ALA A 263 -9.17 9.21 3.14
N THR A 264 -8.50 9.54 4.25
CA THR A 264 -7.70 10.78 4.42
C THR A 264 -6.41 10.85 3.59
N ALA A 265 -5.90 9.70 3.12
CA ALA A 265 -4.68 9.56 2.33
C ALA A 265 -4.95 9.35 0.82
N ILE A 266 -6.24 9.36 0.43
CA ILE A 266 -6.74 9.05 -0.91
C ILE A 266 -7.42 10.27 -1.55
N SER A 267 -7.52 11.40 -0.84
CA SER A 267 -8.17 12.63 -1.34
C SER A 267 -7.63 13.17 -2.66
N ASN A 268 -6.40 12.78 -3.01
CA ASN A 268 -5.73 13.17 -4.24
C ASN A 268 -5.20 11.93 -4.98
N THR A 269 -5.84 10.77 -4.80
CA THR A 269 -5.46 9.53 -5.48
C THR A 269 -6.31 9.30 -6.72
N THR A 270 -5.71 9.35 -7.91
CA THR A 270 -6.40 8.96 -9.15
C THR A 270 -6.15 7.49 -9.44
N VAL A 271 -7.21 6.67 -9.53
CA VAL A 271 -7.12 5.32 -10.09
C VAL A 271 -7.63 5.35 -11.53
N LYS A 272 -6.76 5.09 -12.51
CA LYS A 272 -7.15 5.05 -13.94
C LYS A 272 -7.21 3.62 -14.46
N VAL A 273 -8.33 3.27 -15.07
CA VAL A 273 -8.56 1.97 -15.73
C VAL A 273 -8.80 2.23 -17.20
N LEU A 274 -7.94 1.69 -18.06
CA LEU A 274 -8.04 1.83 -19.50
C LEU A 274 -8.57 0.51 -20.08
N LYS A 275 -9.83 0.47 -20.55
CA LYS A 275 -10.43 -0.75 -21.09
C LYS A 275 -10.37 -0.78 -22.63
N LYS A 276 -10.26 -1.98 -23.18
CA LYS A 276 -10.79 -2.37 -24.50
C LYS A 276 -11.60 -3.66 -24.32
N TYR A 277 -12.80 -3.69 -24.91
CA TYR A 277 -13.83 -4.70 -24.69
C TYR A 277 -13.51 -6.12 -25.17
N ALA A 278 -13.82 -7.12 -24.31
CA ALA A 278 -14.66 -8.29 -24.62
C ALA A 278 -15.11 -8.98 -23.30
N ASP A 279 -16.42 -9.01 -23.05
CA ASP A 279 -17.17 -9.96 -22.22
C ASP A 279 -16.47 -10.62 -21.02
N ASN A 280 -16.25 -9.88 -19.93
CA ASN A 280 -16.39 -10.37 -18.55
C ASN A 280 -16.30 -9.21 -17.54
N HIS A 281 -17.17 -9.27 -16.54
CA HIS A 281 -17.42 -8.21 -15.56
C HIS A 281 -16.26 -8.03 -14.57
N SER A 282 -15.71 -6.82 -14.43
CA SER A 282 -15.19 -6.26 -13.16
C SER A 282 -14.63 -4.84 -13.35
N VAL A 283 -15.34 -3.83 -12.85
CA VAL A 283 -14.75 -2.50 -12.53
C VAL A 283 -14.94 -2.25 -11.03
N TRP A 284 -13.81 -1.95 -10.39
CA TRP A 284 -13.55 -1.48 -9.03
C TRP A 284 -14.74 -1.30 -8.11
N THR A 285 -14.86 -2.24 -7.18
CA THR A 285 -15.38 -1.98 -5.85
C THR A 285 -14.34 -1.28 -5.00
N THR A 286 -14.81 -0.34 -4.20
CA THR A 286 -14.21 0.08 -2.93
C THR A 286 -14.16 -1.07 -1.91
N ALA A 287 -14.09 -2.34 -2.34
CA ALA A 287 -13.82 -3.46 -1.47
C ALA A 287 -12.44 -3.26 -0.85
N GLY A 288 -12.45 -2.86 0.43
CA GLY A 288 -11.25 -2.50 1.20
C GLY A 288 -11.10 -1.00 1.49
N MET A 289 -11.86 -0.11 0.84
CA MET A 289 -11.98 1.28 1.27
C MET A 289 -13.17 1.41 2.22
N ASN A 290 -12.91 1.61 3.51
CA ASN A 290 -13.98 1.99 4.46
C ASN A 290 -14.43 3.42 4.12
N LEU A 291 -15.54 3.53 3.38
CA LEU A 291 -16.14 4.79 2.92
C LEU A 291 -16.69 5.67 4.04
N GLY A 292 -16.83 5.14 5.27
CA GLY A 292 -17.32 5.89 6.44
C GLY A 292 -16.41 7.02 6.92
N TYR A 293 -15.26 7.25 6.28
CA TYR A 293 -14.26 8.25 6.68
C TYR A 293 -13.76 9.14 5.52
N LEU A 294 -14.46 9.19 4.38
CA LEU A 294 -14.15 10.13 3.29
C LEU A 294 -14.28 11.59 3.77
N THR A 295 -13.14 12.27 3.86
CA THR A 295 -13.08 13.70 4.20
C THR A 295 -12.88 14.60 2.98
N HIS A 296 -12.65 14.04 1.79
CA HIS A 296 -12.35 14.75 0.53
C HIS A 296 -12.77 13.92 -0.70
N ASN A 297 -12.81 14.56 -1.88
CA ASN A 297 -13.21 13.93 -3.15
C ASN A 297 -12.21 12.85 -3.60
N VAL A 298 -12.69 11.75 -4.16
CA VAL A 298 -11.86 10.72 -4.82
C VAL A 298 -12.25 10.73 -6.29
N THR A 299 -11.27 10.81 -7.20
CA THR A 299 -11.51 10.77 -8.64
C THR A 299 -11.19 9.38 -9.20
N LEU A 300 -12.22 8.67 -9.64
CA LEU A 300 -12.09 7.43 -10.43
C LEU A 300 -12.20 7.81 -11.89
N SER A 301 -11.18 7.56 -12.70
CA SER A 301 -11.20 7.91 -14.12
C SER A 301 -11.29 6.61 -14.93
N ILE A 302 -12.44 6.37 -15.57
CA ILE A 302 -12.71 5.17 -16.36
C ILE A 302 -12.65 5.57 -17.83
N GLN A 303 -11.82 4.91 -18.64
CA GLN A 303 -11.91 4.95 -20.10
C GLN A 303 -12.45 3.61 -20.61
N GLY A 304 -13.64 3.60 -21.21
CA GLY A 304 -14.42 2.45 -21.69
C GLY A 304 -15.71 2.23 -20.90
N ASP A 305 -16.76 1.64 -21.49
CA ASP A 305 -17.91 1.24 -20.66
C ASP A 305 -17.55 0.12 -19.66
N GLY A 306 -18.09 0.24 -18.45
CA GLY A 306 -17.73 -0.60 -17.31
C GLY A 306 -18.81 -0.65 -16.21
N LEU A 307 -18.80 -1.74 -15.45
CA LEU A 307 -19.67 -1.96 -14.29
C LEU A 307 -18.88 -1.63 -13.02
N VAL A 308 -19.15 -0.50 -12.38
CA VAL A 308 -18.60 -0.15 -11.07
C VAL A 308 -19.51 -0.77 -10.01
N GLU A 309 -19.05 -1.85 -9.39
CA GLU A 309 -19.74 -2.44 -8.24
C GLU A 309 -19.21 -1.75 -6.98
N LEU A 310 -20.01 -1.47 -5.94
CA LEU A 310 -19.53 -0.90 -4.67
C LEU A 310 -19.95 -1.82 -3.52
N THR A 311 -18.99 -2.51 -2.89
CA THR A 311 -19.24 -3.44 -1.77
C THR A 311 -18.72 -2.85 -0.46
N GLY A 312 -19.58 -2.82 0.57
CA GLY A 312 -19.31 -2.17 1.86
C GLY A 312 -19.19 -3.14 3.03
N ASP A 313 -18.09 -3.90 3.10
CA ASP A 313 -17.84 -4.86 4.20
C ASP A 313 -16.97 -4.31 5.35
N GLY A 314 -16.63 -3.02 5.33
CA GLY A 314 -15.91 -2.39 6.43
C GLY A 314 -16.85 -1.96 7.56
N LEU A 315 -16.59 -2.41 8.80
CA LEU A 315 -17.23 -1.90 10.03
C LEU A 315 -17.38 -0.37 9.98
N VAL A 316 -18.61 0.10 9.77
CA VAL A 316 -18.99 1.50 9.87
C VAL A 316 -19.14 1.80 11.35
N SER A 317 -18.35 2.74 11.88
CA SER A 317 -18.61 3.27 13.23
C SER A 317 -19.98 3.98 13.20
N PRO A 318 -20.87 3.77 14.18
CA PRO A 318 -22.25 4.27 14.14
C PRO A 318 -22.42 5.79 14.02
N ASP A 319 -21.35 6.58 14.21
CA ASP A 319 -21.45 8.03 14.48
C ASP A 319 -20.85 8.95 13.40
N THR A 320 -20.49 8.46 12.20
CA THR A 320 -19.94 9.35 11.15
C THR A 320 -20.77 9.30 9.85
N PRO A 321 -21.54 10.37 9.53
CA PRO A 321 -22.21 10.48 8.24
C PRO A 321 -21.18 10.53 7.11
N ILE A 322 -21.40 9.78 6.03
CA ILE A 322 -20.69 9.96 4.76
C ILE A 322 -21.00 11.39 4.29
N LYS A 323 -19.99 12.27 4.24
CA LYS A 323 -20.21 13.70 3.98
C LYS A 323 -19.82 14.18 2.58
N ASN A 324 -19.06 13.45 1.77
CA ASN A 324 -18.56 13.93 0.46
C ASN A 324 -18.51 12.81 -0.60
N GLY A 325 -18.68 13.20 -1.88
CA GLY A 325 -18.93 12.35 -3.04
C GLY A 325 -17.71 11.67 -3.68
N VAL A 326 -18.00 10.69 -4.53
CA VAL A 326 -17.04 10.03 -5.44
C VAL A 326 -17.18 10.71 -6.79
N THR A 327 -16.13 11.34 -7.30
CA THR A 327 -16.13 11.87 -8.66
C THR A 327 -15.73 10.74 -9.60
N ILE A 328 -16.58 10.38 -10.55
CA ILE A 328 -16.24 9.44 -11.61
C ILE A 328 -16.07 10.26 -12.89
N GLU A 329 -14.85 10.36 -13.40
CA GLU A 329 -14.59 10.92 -14.72
C GLU A 329 -14.75 9.82 -15.77
N VAL A 330 -15.70 10.02 -16.68
CA VAL A 330 -15.98 9.10 -17.79
C VAL A 330 -15.86 9.87 -19.09
N TYR A 331 -15.18 9.27 -20.06
CA TYR A 331 -14.87 9.92 -21.33
C TYR A 331 -15.94 9.59 -22.38
N GLU A 332 -16.01 10.41 -23.44
CA GLU A 332 -17.11 10.48 -24.40
C GLU A 332 -17.67 9.14 -24.91
N GLY A 333 -19.01 9.04 -24.93
CA GLY A 333 -19.75 7.99 -25.63
C GLY A 333 -20.08 6.74 -24.83
N GLU A 334 -19.89 6.78 -23.51
CA GLU A 334 -19.87 5.59 -22.65
C GLU A 334 -21.03 5.55 -21.63
N SER A 335 -21.44 4.34 -21.24
CA SER A 335 -22.43 4.11 -20.17
C SER A 335 -21.78 3.53 -18.91
N ILE A 336 -22.13 4.06 -17.74
CA ILE A 336 -21.67 3.52 -16.45
C ILE A 336 -22.82 2.76 -15.82
N THR A 337 -22.60 1.49 -15.46
CA THR A 337 -23.52 0.77 -14.57
C THR A 337 -22.94 0.78 -13.16
N LEU A 338 -23.69 1.30 -12.19
CA LEU A 338 -23.36 1.26 -10.77
C LEU A 338 -24.19 0.17 -10.10
N SER A 339 -23.59 -0.67 -9.27
CA SER A 339 -24.31 -1.71 -8.51
C SER A 339 -23.95 -1.61 -7.02
N THR A 340 -24.95 -1.60 -6.14
CA THR A 340 -24.73 -1.50 -4.68
C THR A 340 -25.31 -2.71 -3.93
N ASP A 341 -24.61 -3.16 -2.89
CA ASP A 341 -25.03 -4.26 -2.01
C ASP A 341 -26.06 -3.84 -0.94
N LYS A 342 -26.30 -2.53 -0.81
CA LYS A 342 -27.25 -1.87 0.10
C LYS A 342 -28.04 -0.81 -0.66
N GLU A 343 -29.17 -0.38 -0.11
CA GLU A 343 -29.90 0.78 -0.61
C GLU A 343 -28.98 2.01 -0.63
N ALA A 344 -28.73 2.52 -1.84
CA ALA A 344 -27.94 3.71 -2.08
C ALA A 344 -28.77 4.70 -2.88
N THR A 345 -28.69 5.99 -2.55
CA THR A 345 -29.13 7.05 -3.46
C THR A 345 -27.98 7.40 -4.39
N VAL A 346 -28.25 7.42 -5.70
CA VAL A 346 -27.31 7.87 -6.73
C VAL A 346 -27.81 9.20 -7.26
N SER A 347 -26.92 10.19 -7.40
CA SER A 347 -27.23 11.45 -8.08
C SER A 347 -26.14 11.80 -9.08
N LEU A 348 -26.55 12.41 -10.18
CA LEU A 348 -25.71 12.90 -11.26
C LEU A 348 -25.78 14.43 -11.25
N ASN A 349 -24.69 15.11 -10.92
CA ASN A 349 -24.66 16.59 -10.83
C ASN A 349 -25.75 17.17 -9.92
N GLY A 350 -26.08 16.44 -8.84
CA GLY A 350 -27.12 16.82 -7.88
C GLY A 350 -28.54 16.37 -8.24
N GLU A 351 -28.77 15.80 -9.41
CA GLU A 351 -30.07 15.23 -9.81
C GLU A 351 -30.14 13.73 -9.50
N PRO A 352 -31.18 13.24 -8.82
CA PRO A 352 -31.29 11.82 -8.46
C PRO A 352 -31.44 10.94 -9.71
N VAL A 353 -30.68 9.84 -9.75
CA VAL A 353 -30.78 8.79 -10.76
C VAL A 353 -31.61 7.66 -10.17
N SER A 354 -32.59 7.16 -10.94
CA SER A 354 -33.41 6.02 -10.52
C SER A 354 -32.74 4.69 -10.85
N PRO A 355 -32.95 3.64 -10.04
CA PRO A 355 -32.39 2.33 -10.34
C PRO A 355 -33.06 1.69 -11.56
N ASP A 356 -32.36 0.76 -12.20
CA ASP A 356 -32.80 0.01 -13.36
C ASP A 356 -34.02 -0.84 -13.02
N GLN A 357 -34.99 -0.89 -13.95
CA GLN A 357 -36.34 -1.44 -13.72
C GLN A 357 -36.34 -2.96 -13.42
N GLU A 358 -35.25 -3.67 -13.71
CA GLU A 358 -35.15 -5.13 -13.56
C GLU A 358 -34.25 -5.56 -12.38
N SER A 359 -33.58 -4.63 -11.70
CA SER A 359 -32.61 -4.93 -10.63
C SER A 359 -32.59 -3.82 -9.59
N GLU A 360 -33.23 -4.07 -8.44
CA GLU A 360 -33.11 -3.22 -7.26
C GLU A 360 -31.61 -3.03 -6.93
N ASN A 361 -31.16 -1.78 -6.87
CA ASN A 361 -29.77 -1.35 -6.60
C ASN A 361 -28.76 -1.40 -7.76
N GLN A 362 -29.21 -1.51 -9.03
CA GLN A 362 -28.38 -1.14 -10.19
C GLN A 362 -28.81 0.19 -10.78
N TYR A 363 -27.87 1.00 -11.24
CA TYR A 363 -28.12 2.29 -11.87
C TYR A 363 -27.30 2.41 -13.15
N THR A 364 -27.95 2.56 -14.30
CA THR A 364 -27.25 2.85 -15.55
C THR A 364 -27.31 4.34 -15.89
N ILE A 365 -26.13 4.97 -15.95
CA ILE A 365 -25.96 6.38 -16.31
C ILE A 365 -25.34 6.46 -17.71
N ALA A 366 -26.10 6.96 -18.67
CA ALA A 366 -25.59 7.28 -20.00
C ALA A 366 -24.88 8.63 -19.97
N VAL A 367 -23.59 8.67 -20.32
CA VAL A 367 -22.82 9.91 -20.36
C VAL A 367 -23.00 10.56 -21.73
N GLY A 368 -23.49 11.80 -21.75
CA GLY A 368 -23.70 12.58 -22.97
C GLY A 368 -22.38 12.99 -23.66
N THR A 369 -22.49 13.56 -24.86
CA THR A 369 -21.37 13.88 -25.77
C THR A 369 -20.49 15.07 -25.36
N ASP A 370 -20.59 15.55 -24.13
CA ASP A 370 -19.80 16.67 -23.64
C ASP A 370 -18.94 16.18 -22.47
N ASP A 371 -17.63 16.49 -22.47
CA ASP A 371 -16.69 16.20 -21.38
C ASP A 371 -17.21 16.78 -20.05
N ILE A 372 -17.96 15.99 -19.27
CA ILE A 372 -18.52 16.41 -17.98
C ILE A 372 -17.88 15.54 -16.90
N ALA A 373 -17.16 16.17 -15.97
CA ALA A 373 -16.80 15.53 -14.71
C ALA A 373 -18.10 15.20 -13.96
N LEU A 374 -18.39 13.91 -13.76
CA LEU A 374 -19.61 13.47 -13.09
C LEU A 374 -19.35 13.38 -11.58
N GLU A 375 -20.04 14.21 -10.81
CA GLU A 375 -20.08 14.06 -9.35
C GLU A 375 -21.16 13.05 -8.99
N ILE A 376 -20.76 11.87 -8.48
CA ILE A 376 -21.67 10.82 -8.04
C ILE A 376 -21.65 10.77 -6.51
N THR A 377 -22.76 11.17 -5.89
CA THR A 377 -22.90 11.13 -4.43
C THR A 377 -23.65 9.87 -4.01
N PHE A 378 -23.02 9.07 -3.12
CA PHE A 378 -23.61 7.87 -2.51
C PHE A 378 -23.99 8.14 -1.05
N SER A 379 -25.22 7.79 -0.66
CA SER A 379 -25.64 7.73 0.74
C SER A 379 -26.15 6.32 1.06
N ILE A 380 -25.49 5.62 1.98
CA ILE A 380 -25.88 4.27 2.41
C ILE A 380 -26.76 4.41 3.66
N SER A 381 -27.95 3.82 3.68
CA SER A 381 -28.79 3.82 4.89
C SER A 381 -28.19 2.83 5.91
N THR A 382 -27.53 3.34 6.95
CA THR A 382 -27.11 2.51 8.08
C THR A 382 -28.30 2.32 9.01
N GLY A 383 -28.92 1.14 8.99
CA GLY A 383 -30.06 0.80 9.83
C GLY A 383 -29.77 0.95 11.33
N ILE A 384 -30.15 2.10 11.89
CA ILE A 384 -30.55 2.31 13.29
C ILE A 384 -31.63 3.40 13.27
N GLU A 385 -32.90 3.01 13.45
CA GLU A 385 -33.97 3.95 13.76
C GLU A 385 -33.83 4.44 15.21
N VAL A 386 -33.53 5.74 15.39
CA VAL A 386 -33.91 6.48 16.61
C VAL A 386 -34.28 7.92 16.23
N SER A 387 -35.54 8.13 15.85
CA SER A 387 -36.48 8.97 16.60
C SER A 387 -37.68 9.28 15.72
N SER A 388 -38.86 8.97 16.27
CA SER A 388 -40.17 9.11 15.63
C SER A 388 -40.45 10.54 15.19
N THR A 389 -40.35 10.80 13.89
CA THR A 389 -41.22 11.75 13.23
C THR A 389 -41.73 11.11 11.94
N PRO A 390 -43.04 11.10 11.68
CA PRO A 390 -43.55 10.62 10.39
C PRO A 390 -42.93 11.48 9.27
N SER A 391 -42.19 10.82 8.37
CA SER A 391 -41.58 11.44 7.20
C SER A 391 -42.65 11.72 6.15
N VAL A 392 -43.33 12.87 6.26
CA VAL A 392 -44.21 13.33 5.20
C VAL A 392 -43.35 13.71 4.00
N THR A 393 -43.44 12.93 2.93
CA THR A 393 -42.85 13.26 1.63
C THR A 393 -43.86 14.03 0.78
N TRP A 394 -43.38 14.79 -0.20
CA TRP A 394 -44.26 15.58 -1.06
C TRP A 394 -43.76 15.62 -2.51
N SER A 395 -44.70 15.80 -3.43
CA SER A 395 -44.43 16.01 -4.86
C SER A 395 -45.41 17.01 -5.45
N ILE A 396 -45.07 17.64 -6.57
CA ILE A 396 -45.95 18.57 -7.28
C ILE A 396 -46.14 18.04 -8.71
N ASN A 397 -47.39 17.90 -9.14
CA ASN A 397 -47.74 17.63 -10.53
C ASN A 397 -48.77 18.67 -11.00
N GLY A 398 -48.35 19.53 -11.93
CA GLY A 398 -49.13 20.70 -12.33
C GLY A 398 -49.37 21.64 -11.13
N ASN A 399 -50.64 21.94 -10.85
CA ASN A 399 -51.04 22.80 -9.73
C ASN A 399 -51.38 22.02 -8.45
N ILE A 400 -51.18 20.69 -8.41
CA ILE A 400 -51.55 19.88 -7.26
C ILE A 400 -50.30 19.47 -6.48
N LEU A 401 -50.29 19.77 -5.19
CA LEU A 401 -49.31 19.27 -4.23
C LEU A 401 -49.83 17.97 -3.61
N TYR A 402 -49.07 16.89 -3.76
CA TYR A 402 -49.35 15.60 -3.15
C TYR A 402 -48.47 15.42 -1.92
N LEU A 403 -49.08 14.98 -0.81
CA LEU A 403 -48.45 14.64 0.45
C LEU A 403 -48.61 13.14 0.69
N SER A 404 -47.52 12.46 1.01
CA SER A 404 -47.48 11.03 1.26
C SER A 404 -46.78 10.71 2.58
N GLY A 405 -47.15 9.59 3.20
CA GLY A 405 -46.70 9.20 4.55
C GLY A 405 -47.81 9.31 5.60
N GLU A 406 -47.46 9.19 6.88
CA GLU A 406 -48.43 9.31 7.98
C GLU A 406 -48.79 10.78 8.25
N LEU A 407 -49.97 11.19 7.80
CA LEU A 407 -50.50 12.55 8.00
C LEU A 407 -51.29 12.63 9.32
N SER A 408 -50.60 12.73 10.46
CA SER A 408 -51.23 12.77 11.79
C SER A 408 -51.82 14.14 12.16
N THR A 409 -51.57 15.18 11.36
CA THR A 409 -52.13 16.53 11.51
C THR A 409 -52.55 17.11 10.15
N SER A 410 -53.38 18.16 10.16
CA SER A 410 -53.76 18.87 8.93
C SER A 410 -52.56 19.65 8.36
N ALA A 411 -52.36 19.57 7.04
CA ALA A 411 -51.45 20.43 6.30
C ALA A 411 -51.90 21.89 6.39
N GLN A 412 -50.99 22.79 6.73
CA GLN A 412 -51.25 24.24 6.83
C GLN A 412 -50.32 25.01 5.90
N LEU A 413 -50.87 25.84 5.01
CA LEU A 413 -50.13 26.72 4.11
C LEU A 413 -50.18 28.15 4.62
N PHE A 414 -49.01 28.78 4.79
CA PHE A 414 -48.85 30.17 5.17
C PHE A 414 -48.23 30.97 4.03
N ASN A 415 -48.63 32.23 3.85
CA ASN A 415 -47.91 33.14 2.96
C ASN A 415 -46.61 33.65 3.63
N ILE A 416 -45.76 34.35 2.88
CA ILE A 416 -44.51 34.92 3.40
C ILE A 416 -44.67 35.91 4.56
N MET A 417 -45.86 36.50 4.71
CA MET A 417 -46.18 37.39 5.82
C MET A 417 -46.65 36.62 7.07
N GLY A 418 -46.62 35.28 7.04
CA GLY A 418 -46.99 34.41 8.14
C GLY A 418 -48.49 34.22 8.34
N SER A 419 -49.33 34.69 7.42
CA SER A 419 -50.78 34.49 7.50
C SER A 419 -51.17 33.12 6.95
N LEU A 420 -52.03 32.39 7.66
CA LEU A 420 -52.58 31.10 7.20
C LEU A 420 -53.50 31.33 6.00
N VAL A 421 -53.25 30.61 4.91
CA VAL A 421 -53.93 30.74 3.62
C VAL A 421 -54.85 29.55 3.36
N LEU A 422 -54.43 28.34 3.78
CA LEU A 422 -55.19 27.11 3.59
C LEU A 422 -54.84 26.10 4.70
N SER A 423 -55.81 25.32 5.16
CA SER A 423 -55.61 24.20 6.08
C SER A 423 -56.46 23.01 5.62
N THR A 424 -55.87 21.84 5.46
CA THR A 424 -56.58 20.65 4.95
C THR A 424 -56.00 19.36 5.52
N THR A 425 -56.82 18.32 5.64
CA THR A 425 -56.40 16.96 5.96
C THR A 425 -56.27 16.08 4.71
N GLU A 426 -56.64 16.61 3.55
CA GLU A 426 -56.54 15.88 2.28
C GLU A 426 -55.07 15.75 1.84
N PRO A 427 -54.65 14.57 1.34
CA PRO A 427 -53.29 14.34 0.89
C PRO A 427 -52.98 15.04 -0.45
N ALA A 428 -53.99 15.52 -1.18
CA ALA A 428 -53.82 16.28 -2.41
C ALA A 428 -54.37 17.71 -2.23
N ILE A 429 -53.54 18.71 -2.48
CA ILE A 429 -53.85 20.13 -2.27
C ILE A 429 -53.77 20.86 -3.60
N ASP A 430 -54.91 21.40 -4.06
CA ASP A 430 -54.97 22.21 -5.27
C ASP A 430 -54.48 23.64 -5.01
N LEU A 431 -53.33 23.98 -5.58
CA LEU A 431 -52.68 25.28 -5.49
C LEU A 431 -53.13 26.24 -6.61
N SER A 432 -54.03 25.81 -7.51
CA SER A 432 -54.47 26.63 -8.65
C SER A 432 -55.16 27.93 -8.21
N THR A 433 -55.81 27.91 -7.05
CA THR A 433 -56.54 29.03 -6.47
C THR A 433 -55.66 30.03 -5.72
N LEU A 434 -54.38 29.69 -5.45
CA LEU A 434 -53.44 30.56 -4.76
C LEU A 434 -52.77 31.55 -5.74
N PRO A 435 -52.49 32.80 -5.34
CA PRO A 435 -51.66 33.71 -6.13
C PRO A 435 -50.23 33.19 -6.38
N ALA A 436 -49.53 33.75 -7.38
CA ALA A 436 -48.09 33.53 -7.52
C ALA A 436 -47.34 34.06 -6.28
N GLY A 437 -46.35 33.31 -5.80
CA GLY A 437 -45.63 33.66 -4.59
C GLY A 437 -45.05 32.47 -3.84
N ILE A 438 -44.44 32.76 -2.69
CA ILE A 438 -43.82 31.76 -1.81
C ILE A 438 -44.80 31.40 -0.70
N TYR A 439 -44.96 30.10 -0.46
CA TYR A 439 -45.80 29.54 0.59
C TYR A 439 -44.98 28.61 1.49
N ILE A 440 -45.27 28.65 2.78
CA ILE A 440 -44.68 27.77 3.78
C ILE A 440 -45.72 26.74 4.17
N VAL A 441 -45.44 25.47 3.91
CA VAL A 441 -46.28 24.34 4.32
C VAL A 441 -45.78 23.81 5.64
N LYS A 442 -46.68 23.65 6.60
CA LYS A 442 -46.43 22.97 7.87
C LYS A 442 -47.33 21.76 7.99
N ILE A 443 -46.75 20.61 8.26
CA ILE A 443 -47.49 19.38 8.52
C ILE A 443 -46.69 18.49 9.46
N ASN A 444 -47.36 17.95 10.47
CA ASN A 444 -46.74 17.28 11.62
C ASN A 444 -45.65 18.19 12.23
N SER A 445 -44.43 17.69 12.37
CA SER A 445 -43.26 18.47 12.81
C SER A 445 -42.43 19.05 11.67
N GLN A 446 -42.89 18.93 10.41
CA GLN A 446 -42.14 19.33 9.23
C GLN A 446 -42.60 20.68 8.68
N THR A 447 -41.65 21.41 8.11
CA THR A 447 -41.90 22.67 7.41
C THR A 447 -41.13 22.68 6.11
N PHE A 448 -41.80 22.97 5.00
CA PHE A 448 -41.17 23.09 3.69
C PHE A 448 -41.73 24.28 2.91
N LYS A 449 -40.98 24.73 1.92
CA LYS A 449 -41.27 25.93 1.12
C LYS A 449 -41.71 25.50 -0.28
N ILE A 450 -42.79 26.08 -0.76
CA ILE A 450 -43.25 25.96 -2.14
C ILE A 450 -43.18 27.33 -2.81
N VAL A 451 -42.72 27.35 -4.05
CA VAL A 451 -42.71 28.55 -4.89
C VAL A 451 -43.70 28.33 -6.01
N ARG A 452 -44.77 29.12 -6.06
CA ARG A 452 -45.71 29.15 -7.18
C ARG A 452 -45.26 30.28 -8.13
N PRO A 453 -44.73 29.94 -9.32
CA PRO A 453 -44.22 30.94 -10.26
C PRO A 453 -45.31 31.91 -10.75
#